data_AF-A0A1F4JE21-F1
#
_entry.id   AF-A0A1F4JE21-F1
#
_cell.length_a   1.000
_cell.length_b   1.000
_cell.length_c   1.000
_cell.angle_alpha   90.00
_cell.angle_beta   90.00
_cell.angle_gamma   90.00
#
_symmetry.space_group_name_H-M   'P 1'
#
loop_
_entity.id
_entity.type
_entity.pdbx_description
1 polymer ?
#
loop_
_entity_poly.entity_id
_entity_poly.type
_entity_poly.pdbx_seq_one_letter_code
_entity_poly.pdbx_strand_id
1 'polypeptide(L)'
;MALAMSAIVIGCGGGGGRDPILGAGVAVFTPPAGAIVPGAVCSSAGPTIPTITLSDPTSGNQFATTGTTGVAGGGKLITATFSLAMNAATINTASFVLAPTGGAALVPASVSYNAVNRVATLTTSSALLADTSYTAVVLGTVTSATGTAMGCDYAWSFKTAAVAAASPSAVNLGLAAPFAIAATAGVTNTLTVPITHINGNVVLNPTATCNAVMVDNVGGFGLCGGSPPTINGIVVTPTFPDTTTANAVQADLRAAFLSITPPAGPPAAGSLGGATNIPAGTTLGEPTGAAMVQGDNLFAPGVYQSTTSILVTGDLTLDAQGNPDASFIFQSSSTVGAATGARILLINGAKASNVWWQVGTSATLGTNSTWQGNILASADITMVTGASSCGRLLAGAFTAGAFVFDSNTVSVPGHASAPATCR
;
A
#
# COMPACT_ATOMS: atom_id res chain seq x y z
N MET A 1 -64.71 17.81 -25.27
CA MET A 1 -65.05 18.74 -26.39
C MET A 1 -63.71 19.23 -26.94
N ALA A 2 -62.96 18.37 -27.64
CA ALA A 2 -63.04 18.09 -29.08
C ALA A 2 -62.66 19.32 -29.93
N LEU A 3 -61.48 19.30 -30.55
CA LEU A 3 -61.38 19.18 -32.02
C LEU A 3 -59.94 18.84 -32.45
N ALA A 4 -59.86 17.86 -33.35
CA ALA A 4 -58.67 17.39 -34.03
C ALA A 4 -58.45 18.16 -35.34
N MET A 5 -57.22 18.17 -35.86
CA MET A 5 -57.00 18.25 -37.30
C MET A 5 -55.75 17.47 -37.71
N SER A 6 -55.97 16.49 -38.58
CA SER A 6 -54.98 15.64 -39.25
C SER A 6 -54.33 16.34 -40.44
N ALA A 7 -53.11 15.95 -40.79
CA ALA A 7 -52.65 15.93 -42.17
C ALA A 7 -51.66 14.76 -42.37
N ILE A 8 -52.08 13.80 -43.20
CA ILE A 8 -51.26 12.73 -43.78
C ILE A 8 -50.74 13.25 -45.12
N VAL A 9 -49.44 13.11 -45.38
CA VAL A 9 -48.89 13.07 -46.74
C VAL A 9 -47.94 11.88 -46.84
N ILE A 10 -48.29 10.95 -47.73
CA ILE A 10 -47.46 9.86 -48.20
C ILE A 10 -46.67 10.40 -49.41
N GLY A 11 -45.35 10.30 -49.35
CA GLY A 11 -44.44 10.54 -50.47
C GLY A 11 -43.37 9.46 -50.50
N CYS A 12 -43.49 8.53 -51.43
CA CYS A 12 -42.51 7.49 -51.74
C CYS A 12 -41.34 8.10 -52.50
N GLY A 13 -40.10 7.78 -52.10
CA GLY A 13 -38.89 8.22 -52.78
C GLY A 13 -37.68 7.40 -52.32
N GLY A 14 -37.45 6.26 -52.98
CA GLY A 14 -36.23 5.48 -52.81
C GLY A 14 -35.03 6.16 -53.46
N GLY A 15 -33.88 6.11 -52.79
CA GLY A 15 -32.60 6.56 -53.33
C GLY A 15 -31.48 6.18 -52.37
N GLY A 16 -30.66 5.22 -52.77
CA GLY A 16 -29.64 4.60 -51.92
C GLY A 16 -28.51 5.56 -51.51
N GLY A 17 -28.08 5.41 -50.26
CA GLY A 17 -26.80 5.89 -49.76
C GLY A 17 -26.27 4.83 -48.80
N ARG A 18 -25.28 4.05 -49.25
CA ARG A 18 -24.47 3.23 -48.36
C ARG A 18 -23.45 4.15 -47.72
N ASP A 19 -23.55 4.36 -46.42
CA ASP A 19 -22.41 4.74 -45.60
C ASP A 19 -22.33 3.81 -44.37
N PRO A 20 -21.32 2.91 -44.33
CA PRO A 20 -21.03 2.11 -43.15
C PRO A 20 -20.12 2.92 -42.22
N ILE A 21 -20.71 3.53 -41.19
CA ILE A 21 -19.95 4.03 -40.03
C ILE A 21 -20.60 3.59 -38.71
N LEU A 22 -21.13 2.36 -38.69
CA LEU A 22 -21.31 1.66 -37.43
C LEU A 22 -19.93 1.18 -36.99
N GLY A 23 -19.42 1.75 -35.91
CA GLY A 23 -18.19 1.30 -35.26
C GLY A 23 -18.21 -0.22 -35.14
N ALA A 24 -17.12 -0.86 -35.56
CA ALA A 24 -16.93 -2.28 -35.33
C ALA A 24 -17.14 -2.52 -33.84
N GLY A 25 -18.25 -3.18 -33.48
CA GLY A 25 -18.49 -3.62 -32.12
C GLY A 25 -17.26 -4.40 -31.70
N VAL A 26 -16.53 -3.88 -30.71
CA VAL A 26 -15.37 -4.56 -30.16
C VAL A 26 -15.91 -5.85 -29.57
N ALA A 27 -15.67 -6.98 -30.25
CA ALA A 27 -16.14 -8.28 -29.82
C ALA A 27 -15.54 -8.55 -28.43
N VAL A 28 -16.39 -8.50 -27.41
CA VAL A 28 -16.00 -8.78 -26.03
C VAL A 28 -15.53 -10.22 -25.97
N PHE A 29 -14.33 -10.44 -25.45
CA PHE A 29 -13.81 -11.77 -25.20
C PHE A 29 -14.55 -12.37 -24.01
N THR A 30 -15.38 -13.36 -24.29
CA THR A 30 -15.92 -14.27 -23.28
C THR A 30 -15.12 -15.57 -23.32
N PRO A 31 -14.60 -16.07 -22.19
CA PRO A 31 -14.02 -17.41 -22.15
C PRO A 31 -15.01 -18.41 -22.76
N PRO A 32 -14.54 -19.36 -23.58
CA PRO A 32 -15.44 -20.34 -24.18
C PRO A 32 -16.26 -21.09 -23.14
N ALA A 33 -17.52 -21.39 -23.48
CA ALA A 33 -18.40 -22.14 -22.59
C ALA A 33 -17.81 -23.53 -22.30
N GLY A 34 -17.64 -23.86 -21.01
CA GLY A 34 -17.02 -25.12 -20.58
C GLY A 34 -15.52 -25.04 -20.28
N ALA A 35 -14.91 -23.85 -20.32
CA ALA A 35 -13.54 -23.67 -19.85
C ALA A 35 -13.40 -24.05 -18.37
N ILE A 36 -12.40 -24.87 -18.07
CA ILE A 36 -12.06 -25.27 -16.70
C ILE A 36 -11.20 -24.19 -16.03
N VAL A 37 -11.42 -23.99 -14.74
CA VAL A 37 -10.61 -23.11 -13.89
C VAL A 37 -9.50 -23.91 -13.19
N PRO A 38 -8.46 -23.25 -12.66
CA PRO A 38 -7.40 -23.92 -11.93
C PRO A 38 -7.94 -24.75 -10.76
N GLY A 39 -7.50 -26.01 -10.66
CA GLY A 39 -8.01 -26.98 -9.68
C GLY A 39 -9.18 -27.84 -10.17
N ALA A 40 -9.86 -27.47 -11.26
CA ALA A 40 -10.84 -28.33 -11.90
C ALA A 40 -10.17 -29.33 -12.85
N VAL A 41 -10.77 -30.52 -12.98
CA VAL A 41 -10.31 -31.58 -13.90
C VAL A 41 -11.28 -31.71 -15.07
N CYS A 42 -10.73 -31.81 -16.28
CA CYS A 42 -11.53 -32.10 -17.46
C CYS A 42 -12.12 -33.51 -17.35
N SER A 43 -13.33 -33.72 -17.86
CA SER A 43 -13.99 -35.05 -17.85
C SER A 43 -13.23 -36.09 -18.68
N SER A 44 -12.38 -35.65 -19.60
CA SER A 44 -11.44 -36.49 -20.35
C SER A 44 -10.06 -36.61 -19.68
N ALA A 45 -9.85 -36.20 -18.44
CA ALA A 45 -8.52 -36.23 -17.82
C ALA A 45 -7.96 -37.66 -17.69
N GLY A 46 -6.68 -37.85 -18.02
CA GLY A 46 -5.96 -39.12 -17.92
C GLY A 46 -4.45 -38.94 -18.07
N PRO A 47 -3.63 -39.97 -17.80
CA PRO A 47 -2.16 -39.86 -17.79
C PRO A 47 -1.56 -39.54 -19.16
N THR A 48 -2.31 -39.77 -20.24
CA THR A 48 -1.92 -39.50 -21.64
C THR A 48 -2.50 -38.19 -22.18
N ILE A 49 -3.31 -37.48 -21.38
CA ILE A 49 -4.01 -36.26 -21.80
C ILE A 49 -3.35 -35.06 -21.11
N PRO A 50 -2.84 -34.08 -21.87
CA PRO A 50 -2.12 -32.97 -21.28
C PRO A 50 -3.05 -32.10 -20.45
N THR A 51 -2.53 -31.55 -19.36
CA THR A 51 -3.22 -30.63 -18.44
C THR A 51 -2.29 -29.50 -18.06
N ILE A 52 -2.84 -28.35 -17.68
CA ILE A 52 -2.05 -27.25 -17.10
C ILE A 52 -1.92 -27.47 -15.60
N THR A 53 -0.69 -27.57 -15.12
CA THR A 53 -0.36 -27.80 -13.71
C THR A 53 -0.09 -26.51 -12.95
N LEU A 54 0.34 -25.46 -13.65
CA LEU A 54 0.64 -24.15 -13.06
C LEU A 54 0.37 -23.03 -14.07
N SER A 55 -0.21 -21.93 -13.59
CA SER A 55 -0.32 -20.66 -14.30
C SER A 55 0.43 -19.57 -13.53
N ASP A 56 1.09 -18.66 -14.26
CA ASP A 56 1.70 -17.45 -13.71
C ASP A 56 1.33 -16.25 -14.60
N PRO A 57 0.76 -15.14 -14.08
CA PRO A 57 0.29 -14.93 -12.72
C PRO A 57 -0.67 -16.01 -12.23
N THR A 58 -0.51 -16.44 -10.98
CA THR A 58 -1.40 -17.41 -10.36
C THR A 58 -2.84 -16.91 -10.41
N SER A 59 -3.77 -17.83 -10.64
CA SER A 59 -5.19 -17.48 -10.65
C SER A 59 -5.65 -16.83 -9.36
N GLY A 60 -6.45 -15.77 -9.49
CA GLY A 60 -6.91 -14.94 -8.38
C GLY A 60 -5.83 -14.00 -7.83
N ASN A 61 -4.63 -13.93 -8.42
CA ASN A 61 -3.63 -12.94 -8.04
C ASN A 61 -4.16 -11.53 -8.32
N GLN A 62 -4.21 -10.69 -7.29
CA GLN A 62 -4.75 -9.33 -7.38
C GLN A 62 -3.68 -8.27 -7.70
N PHE A 63 -2.40 -8.66 -7.76
CA PHE A 63 -1.23 -7.78 -7.83
C PHE A 63 -0.20 -8.23 -8.85
N ALA A 64 -0.64 -8.78 -9.98
CA ALA A 64 0.28 -9.22 -11.00
C ALA A 64 1.09 -8.02 -11.53
N THR A 65 2.39 -7.98 -11.23
CA THR A 65 3.32 -7.09 -11.93
C THR A 65 3.48 -7.66 -13.34
N THR A 66 3.17 -6.90 -14.38
CA THR A 66 3.32 -7.34 -15.78
C THR A 66 3.94 -6.21 -16.61
N GLY A 67 4.89 -6.51 -17.50
CA GLY A 67 5.65 -5.49 -18.22
C GLY A 67 6.65 -6.06 -19.24
N THR A 68 6.92 -5.29 -20.30
CA THR A 68 7.28 -5.79 -21.64
C THR A 68 8.75 -5.62 -22.04
N THR A 69 9.46 -6.75 -22.13
CA THR A 69 10.80 -6.97 -22.72
C THR A 69 12.01 -6.72 -21.82
N GLY A 70 12.89 -7.73 -21.71
CA GLY A 70 14.27 -7.62 -21.21
C GLY A 70 14.50 -7.41 -19.70
N VAL A 71 13.46 -7.09 -18.92
CA VAL A 71 13.46 -6.81 -17.47
C VAL A 71 14.62 -5.96 -16.93
N ALA A 72 14.35 -4.67 -16.74
CA ALA A 72 14.74 -3.96 -15.52
C ALA A 72 13.45 -3.40 -14.90
N GLY A 73 13.07 -3.83 -13.69
CA GLY A 73 11.87 -3.36 -12.98
C GLY A 73 10.73 -4.37 -12.72
N GLY A 74 10.90 -5.68 -12.99
CA GLY A 74 10.10 -6.72 -12.31
C GLY A 74 8.68 -7.05 -12.81
N GLY A 75 8.36 -6.90 -14.11
CA GLY A 75 7.13 -7.49 -14.67
C GLY A 75 7.22 -9.02 -14.88
N LYS A 76 6.16 -9.78 -14.59
CA LYS A 76 6.02 -11.22 -14.87
C LYS A 76 5.53 -11.49 -16.31
N LEU A 77 6.08 -12.54 -16.91
CA LEU A 77 5.58 -13.16 -18.14
C LEU A 77 4.31 -13.96 -17.84
N ILE A 78 3.38 -14.04 -18.79
CA ILE A 78 2.17 -14.86 -18.65
C ILE A 78 2.50 -16.26 -19.14
N THR A 79 2.48 -17.23 -18.24
CA THR A 79 2.93 -18.60 -18.52
C THR A 79 1.92 -19.66 -18.09
N ALA A 80 1.94 -20.77 -18.82
CA ALA A 80 1.21 -21.98 -18.51
C ALA A 80 2.17 -23.18 -18.58
N THR A 81 2.27 -23.94 -17.50
CA THR A 81 3.10 -25.15 -17.40
C THR A 81 2.23 -26.38 -17.63
N PHE A 82 2.64 -27.24 -18.55
CA PHE A 82 1.91 -28.45 -18.92
C PHE A 82 2.44 -29.71 -18.20
N SER A 83 1.56 -30.67 -17.93
CA SER A 83 1.91 -31.97 -17.36
C SER A 83 2.73 -32.83 -18.32
N LEU A 84 2.50 -32.70 -19.63
CA LEU A 84 3.16 -33.46 -20.69
C LEU A 84 3.90 -32.54 -21.68
N ALA A 85 4.80 -33.13 -22.48
CA ALA A 85 5.40 -32.43 -23.61
C ALA A 85 4.32 -32.11 -24.67
N MET A 86 4.30 -30.87 -25.13
CA MET A 86 3.30 -30.36 -26.07
C MET A 86 3.86 -30.21 -27.48
N ASN A 87 2.97 -30.26 -28.47
CA ASN A 87 3.30 -29.89 -29.83
C ASN A 87 3.34 -28.36 -29.94
N ALA A 88 4.55 -27.82 -30.07
CA ALA A 88 4.82 -26.38 -30.15
C ALA A 88 4.04 -25.69 -31.28
N ALA A 89 3.75 -26.37 -32.40
CA ALA A 89 3.01 -25.78 -33.52
C ALA A 89 1.55 -25.44 -33.17
N THR A 90 0.98 -26.16 -32.19
CA THR A 90 -0.40 -25.92 -31.72
C THR A 90 -0.48 -24.84 -30.64
N ILE A 91 0.65 -24.39 -30.10
CA ILE A 91 0.74 -23.34 -29.08
C ILE A 91 1.18 -22.04 -29.76
N ASN A 92 0.22 -21.18 -30.06
CA ASN A 92 0.44 -19.94 -30.80
C ASN A 92 -0.56 -18.87 -30.35
N THR A 93 -0.55 -17.70 -30.99
CA THR A 93 -1.39 -16.55 -30.64
C THR A 93 -2.90 -16.77 -30.82
N ALA A 94 -3.32 -17.84 -31.52
CA ALA A 94 -4.73 -18.20 -31.66
C ALA A 94 -5.21 -19.17 -30.56
N SER A 95 -4.30 -19.95 -29.97
CA SER A 95 -4.62 -20.96 -28.95
C SER A 95 -4.27 -20.54 -27.53
N PHE A 96 -3.43 -19.53 -27.35
CA PHE A 96 -3.16 -18.89 -26.08
C PHE A 96 -3.48 -17.39 -26.19
N VAL A 97 -4.58 -16.99 -25.55
CA VAL A 97 -5.15 -15.64 -25.65
C VAL A 97 -5.26 -14.98 -24.28
N LEU A 98 -5.27 -13.64 -24.28
CA LEU A 98 -5.38 -12.80 -23.09
C LEU A 98 -6.34 -11.65 -23.39
N ALA A 99 -7.26 -11.34 -22.46
CA ALA A 99 -8.16 -10.20 -22.58
C ALA A 99 -8.37 -9.50 -21.24
N PRO A 100 -8.54 -8.17 -21.19
CA PRO A 100 -9.12 -7.53 -20.03
C PRO A 100 -10.55 -8.05 -19.82
N THR A 101 -10.98 -8.22 -18.58
CA THR A 101 -12.32 -8.72 -18.26
C THR A 101 -13.39 -7.80 -18.86
N GLY A 102 -14.22 -8.33 -19.76
CA GLY A 102 -15.24 -7.56 -20.46
C GLY A 102 -14.75 -6.74 -21.67
N GLY A 103 -13.48 -6.86 -22.07
CA GLY A 103 -12.93 -6.24 -23.27
C GLY A 103 -12.55 -7.24 -24.36
N ALA A 104 -12.01 -6.76 -25.48
CA ALA A 104 -11.54 -7.62 -26.56
C ALA A 104 -10.24 -8.35 -26.21
N ALA A 105 -10.02 -9.51 -26.85
CA ALA A 105 -8.74 -10.19 -26.82
C ALA A 105 -7.63 -9.25 -27.28
N LEU A 106 -6.59 -9.15 -26.46
CA LEU A 106 -5.38 -8.44 -26.83
C LEU A 106 -4.72 -9.19 -27.99
N VAL A 107 -4.04 -8.45 -28.86
CA VAL A 107 -3.14 -9.03 -29.86
C VAL A 107 -1.77 -9.19 -29.20
N PRO A 108 -1.40 -10.40 -28.73
CA PRO A 108 -0.07 -10.61 -28.16
C PRO A 108 1.01 -10.47 -29.25
N ALA A 109 2.20 -10.01 -28.87
CA ALA A 109 3.35 -9.91 -29.78
C ALA A 109 3.86 -11.29 -30.21
N SER A 110 3.83 -12.27 -29.31
CA SER A 110 4.26 -13.65 -29.61
C SER A 110 3.80 -14.63 -28.53
N VAL A 111 3.63 -15.89 -28.93
CA VAL A 111 3.51 -17.02 -28.02
C VAL A 111 4.65 -17.99 -28.34
N SER A 112 5.36 -18.45 -27.31
CA SER A 112 6.46 -19.41 -27.44
C SER A 112 6.26 -20.59 -26.50
N TYR A 113 6.81 -21.75 -26.85
CA TYR A 113 6.80 -22.94 -25.99
C TYR A 113 8.22 -23.48 -25.77
N ASN A 114 8.59 -23.67 -24.50
CA ASN A 114 9.83 -24.33 -24.12
C ASN A 114 9.55 -25.79 -23.77
N ALA A 115 10.00 -26.72 -24.61
CA ALA A 115 9.76 -28.15 -24.46
C ALA A 115 10.51 -28.79 -23.27
N VAL A 116 11.63 -28.21 -22.83
CA VAL A 116 12.42 -28.74 -21.69
C VAL A 116 11.65 -28.55 -20.39
N ASN A 117 11.16 -27.33 -20.17
CA ASN A 117 10.44 -26.98 -18.94
C ASN A 117 8.92 -27.16 -19.08
N ARG A 118 8.44 -27.50 -20.29
CA ARG A 118 7.01 -27.65 -20.63
C ARG A 118 6.20 -26.37 -20.37
N VAL A 119 6.79 -25.21 -20.62
CA VAL A 119 6.17 -23.90 -20.35
C VAL A 119 5.81 -23.20 -21.66
N ALA A 120 4.55 -22.84 -21.82
CA ALA A 120 4.13 -21.86 -22.82
C ALA A 120 4.19 -20.46 -22.21
N THR A 121 4.63 -19.49 -23.01
CA THR A 121 4.79 -18.09 -22.61
C THR A 121 4.11 -17.20 -23.62
N LEU A 122 3.17 -16.38 -23.15
CA LEU A 122 2.53 -15.32 -23.91
C LEU A 122 3.23 -14.00 -23.61
N THR A 123 3.65 -13.32 -24.67
CA THR A 123 4.30 -12.00 -24.60
C THR A 123 3.42 -10.98 -25.31
N THR A 124 3.07 -9.89 -24.64
CA THR A 124 2.26 -8.80 -25.21
C THR A 124 3.12 -7.77 -25.93
N SER A 125 2.56 -7.13 -26.96
CA SER A 125 3.20 -6.06 -27.75
C SER A 125 3.28 -4.72 -27.01
N SER A 126 2.44 -4.56 -25.99
CA SER A 126 2.42 -3.41 -25.08
C SER A 126 2.29 -3.88 -23.64
N ALA A 127 2.65 -3.00 -22.70
CA ALA A 127 2.37 -3.22 -21.29
C ALA A 127 0.86 -3.42 -21.07
N LEU A 128 0.50 -4.26 -20.10
CA LEU A 128 -0.87 -4.37 -19.65
C LEU A 128 -1.27 -3.08 -18.92
N LEU A 129 -2.56 -2.75 -18.97
CA LEU A 129 -3.11 -1.66 -18.19
C LEU A 129 -2.99 -2.00 -16.71
N ALA A 130 -2.66 -1.00 -15.91
CA ALA A 130 -2.61 -1.15 -14.47
C ALA A 130 -4.01 -1.23 -13.85
N ASP A 131 -4.11 -1.77 -12.63
CA ASP A 131 -5.37 -1.95 -11.88
C ASP A 131 -6.49 -2.63 -12.68
N THR A 132 -6.11 -3.49 -13.64
CA THR A 132 -7.04 -4.06 -14.62
C THR A 132 -7.11 -5.57 -14.47
N SER A 133 -8.33 -6.11 -14.39
CA SER A 133 -8.55 -7.55 -14.39
C SER A 133 -8.36 -8.12 -15.78
N TYR A 134 -7.57 -9.19 -15.89
CA TYR A 134 -7.31 -9.93 -17.11
C TYR A 134 -7.74 -11.39 -16.96
N THR A 135 -8.18 -11.96 -18.06
CA THR A 135 -8.47 -13.39 -18.21
C THR A 135 -7.59 -13.96 -19.31
N ALA A 136 -6.79 -14.96 -18.98
CA ALA A 136 -5.99 -15.73 -19.92
C ALA A 136 -6.67 -17.06 -20.20
N VAL A 137 -6.62 -17.51 -21.45
CA VAL A 137 -7.22 -18.78 -21.89
C VAL A 137 -6.26 -19.53 -22.79
N VAL A 138 -6.07 -20.82 -22.49
CA VAL A 138 -5.44 -21.79 -23.38
C VAL A 138 -6.54 -22.71 -23.90
N LEU A 139 -6.68 -22.79 -25.23
CA LEU A 139 -7.72 -23.61 -25.86
C LEU A 139 -7.41 -25.11 -25.72
N GLY A 140 -8.44 -25.92 -25.53
CA GLY A 140 -8.42 -27.38 -25.44
C GLY A 140 -7.95 -28.08 -26.71
N THR A 141 -7.84 -27.33 -27.81
CA THR A 141 -7.33 -27.80 -29.11
C THR A 141 -5.81 -27.95 -29.15
N VAL A 142 -5.08 -27.42 -28.16
CA VAL A 142 -3.62 -27.67 -28.04
C VAL A 142 -3.36 -29.15 -27.82
N THR A 143 -2.33 -29.69 -28.47
CA THR A 143 -2.03 -31.13 -28.43
C THR A 143 -0.70 -31.44 -27.77
N SER A 144 -0.62 -32.62 -27.16
CA SER A 144 0.64 -33.21 -26.72
C SER A 144 1.56 -33.46 -27.93
N ALA A 145 2.85 -33.72 -27.67
CA ALA A 145 3.80 -34.11 -28.71
C ALA A 145 3.39 -35.41 -29.44
N THR A 146 2.51 -36.22 -28.84
CA THR A 146 1.94 -37.44 -29.44
C THR A 146 0.60 -37.21 -30.15
N GLY A 147 0.11 -35.96 -30.23
CA GLY A 147 -1.11 -35.58 -30.94
C GLY A 147 -2.40 -35.65 -30.14
N THR A 148 -2.34 -35.87 -28.83
CA THR A 148 -3.53 -35.94 -27.97
C THR A 148 -3.96 -34.54 -27.51
N ALA A 149 -5.19 -34.13 -27.80
CA ALA A 149 -5.72 -32.83 -27.42
C ALA A 149 -5.99 -32.72 -25.90
N MET A 150 -5.90 -31.50 -25.35
CA MET A 150 -6.23 -31.21 -23.96
C MET A 150 -7.73 -31.37 -23.65
N GLY A 151 -8.60 -31.17 -24.65
CA GLY A 151 -10.04 -31.51 -24.61
C GLY A 151 -10.93 -30.46 -23.95
N CYS A 152 -10.47 -29.79 -22.89
CA CYS A 152 -11.14 -28.64 -22.28
C CYS A 152 -10.29 -27.38 -22.42
N ASP A 153 -10.92 -26.23 -22.62
CA ASP A 153 -10.24 -24.94 -22.51
C ASP A 153 -9.87 -24.67 -21.05
N TYR A 154 -8.75 -23.99 -20.80
CA TYR A 154 -8.30 -23.65 -19.46
C TYR A 154 -8.24 -22.14 -19.32
N ALA A 155 -9.02 -21.60 -18.38
CA ALA A 155 -9.15 -20.16 -18.16
C ALA A 155 -8.75 -19.79 -16.73
N TRP A 156 -7.92 -18.76 -16.59
CA TRP A 156 -7.61 -18.17 -15.29
C TRP A 156 -7.62 -16.66 -15.35
N SER A 157 -7.88 -16.03 -14.21
CA SER A 157 -7.91 -14.57 -14.09
C SER A 157 -6.88 -14.07 -13.09
N PHE A 158 -6.40 -12.86 -13.33
CA PHE A 158 -5.55 -12.10 -12.43
C PHE A 158 -5.83 -10.62 -12.60
N LYS A 159 -5.55 -9.80 -11.59
CA LYS A 159 -5.60 -8.34 -11.67
C LYS A 159 -4.18 -7.79 -11.67
N THR A 160 -3.87 -6.89 -12.60
CA THR A 160 -2.59 -6.18 -12.59
C THR A 160 -2.52 -5.23 -11.41
N ALA A 161 -1.32 -5.07 -10.85
CA ALA A 161 -1.12 -4.05 -9.83
C ALA A 161 -1.49 -2.66 -10.40
N ALA A 162 -2.01 -1.78 -9.56
CA ALA A 162 -2.08 -0.36 -9.88
C ALA A 162 -0.66 0.16 -10.21
N VAL A 163 -0.56 1.19 -11.06
CA VAL A 163 0.74 1.86 -11.26
C VAL A 163 1.19 2.31 -9.88
N ALA A 164 2.42 1.96 -9.49
CA ALA A 164 3.01 2.55 -8.29
C ALA A 164 2.88 4.06 -8.45
N ALA A 165 2.09 4.70 -7.59
CA ALA A 165 2.08 6.15 -7.53
C ALA A 165 3.55 6.57 -7.40
N ALA A 166 3.98 7.58 -8.18
CA ALA A 166 5.34 8.09 -8.07
C ALA A 166 5.64 8.25 -6.58
N SER A 167 6.68 7.54 -6.09
CA SER A 167 6.96 7.53 -4.66
C SER A 167 7.03 8.97 -4.21
N PRO A 168 6.26 9.37 -3.18
CA PRO A 168 6.26 10.75 -2.75
C PRO A 168 7.69 11.13 -2.37
N SER A 169 8.04 12.39 -2.61
CA SER A 169 9.34 12.92 -2.22
C SER A 169 9.56 12.69 -0.72
N ALA A 170 10.79 12.35 -0.34
CA ALA A 170 11.14 12.16 1.05
C ALA A 170 10.78 13.39 1.90
N VAL A 171 10.22 13.15 3.08
CA VAL A 171 9.88 14.21 4.04
C VAL A 171 11.15 14.70 4.72
N ASN A 172 11.45 15.99 4.59
CA ASN A 172 12.62 16.59 5.20
C ASN A 172 12.34 16.96 6.66
N LEU A 173 13.05 16.33 7.60
CA LEU A 173 12.96 16.61 9.03
C LEU A 173 13.90 17.71 9.51
N GLY A 174 14.87 18.15 8.71
CA GLY A 174 15.91 19.07 9.15
C GLY A 174 16.53 18.63 10.50
N LEU A 175 16.55 19.55 11.46
CA LEU A 175 17.05 19.34 12.82
C LEU A 175 16.19 18.39 13.65
N ALA A 176 14.95 18.08 13.25
CA ALA A 176 14.10 17.10 13.94
C ALA A 176 14.49 15.64 13.65
N ALA A 177 15.41 15.40 12.70
CA ALA A 177 15.80 14.04 12.28
C ALA A 177 16.29 13.09 13.39
N PRO A 178 17.07 13.50 14.41
CA PRO A 178 17.52 12.61 15.47
C PRO A 178 16.53 12.47 16.64
N PHE A 179 15.36 13.12 16.59
CA PHE A 179 14.41 13.14 17.70
C PHE A 179 13.42 11.97 17.62
N ALA A 180 13.42 11.15 18.67
CA ALA A 180 12.44 10.09 18.88
C ALA A 180 11.09 10.67 19.30
N ILE A 181 11.10 11.69 20.16
CA ILE A 181 9.90 12.32 20.73
C ILE A 181 10.00 13.84 20.62
N ALA A 182 8.88 14.45 20.27
CA ALA A 182 8.65 15.88 20.46
C ALA A 182 7.32 16.11 21.16
N ALA A 183 7.27 17.10 22.05
CA ALA A 183 6.04 17.57 22.67
C ALA A 183 6.10 19.08 22.92
N THR A 184 4.95 19.74 22.81
CA THR A 184 4.84 21.19 23.05
C THR A 184 4.09 21.53 24.33
N ALA A 185 3.30 20.60 24.87
CA ALA A 185 2.53 20.75 26.11
C ALA A 185 3.04 19.84 27.26
N GLY A 186 4.28 19.39 27.18
CA GLY A 186 4.90 18.51 28.18
C GLY A 186 4.59 17.03 27.98
N VAL A 187 5.14 16.22 28.87
CA VAL A 187 5.12 14.76 28.84
C VAL A 187 4.53 14.19 30.13
N THR A 188 3.89 13.03 30.04
CA THR A 188 3.39 12.27 31.19
C THR A 188 3.85 10.83 31.10
N ASN A 189 4.41 10.32 32.19
CA ASN A 189 4.73 8.92 32.42
C ASN A 189 3.72 8.31 33.42
N THR A 190 2.96 7.28 33.03
CA THR A 190 1.86 6.75 33.86
C THR A 190 2.18 5.47 34.64
N LEU A 191 3.19 4.68 34.24
CA LEU A 191 3.68 3.52 35.01
C LEU A 191 5.20 3.58 35.20
N THR A 192 5.67 2.87 36.22
CA THR A 192 7.07 2.92 36.68
C THR A 192 7.83 1.63 36.41
N VAL A 193 7.15 0.52 36.07
CA VAL A 193 7.78 -0.78 35.78
C VAL A 193 6.96 -1.56 34.73
N PRO A 194 7.56 -2.01 33.61
CA PRO A 194 8.92 -1.68 33.17
C PRO A 194 9.05 -0.20 32.78
N ILE A 195 10.24 0.37 32.93
CA ILE A 195 10.47 1.78 32.59
C ILE A 195 10.39 1.99 31.07
N THR A 196 9.95 3.17 30.66
CA THR A 196 9.97 3.56 29.25
C THR A 196 11.41 3.74 28.76
N HIS A 197 11.70 3.23 27.56
CA HIS A 197 12.98 3.35 26.88
C HIS A 197 12.85 4.20 25.61
N ILE A 198 13.68 5.24 25.49
CA ILE A 198 13.71 6.14 24.35
C ILE A 198 15.10 6.09 23.72
N ASN A 199 15.17 5.56 22.49
CA ASN A 199 16.39 5.44 21.70
C ASN A 199 16.42 6.56 20.65
N GLY A 200 16.85 7.73 21.09
CA GLY A 200 16.94 8.96 20.31
C GLY A 200 16.77 10.20 21.19
N ASN A 201 16.84 11.38 20.57
CA ASN A 201 16.69 12.64 21.29
C ASN A 201 15.23 12.94 21.61
N VAL A 202 15.00 13.81 22.59
CA VAL A 202 13.67 14.33 22.93
C VAL A 202 13.67 15.84 22.90
N VAL A 203 12.64 16.47 22.36
CA VAL A 203 12.45 17.93 22.45
C VAL A 203 11.14 18.26 23.16
N LEU A 204 11.23 19.07 24.21
CA LEU A 204 10.08 19.58 24.97
C LEU A 204 10.10 21.11 24.91
N ASN A 205 9.27 21.72 24.05
CA ASN A 205 9.28 23.16 23.83
C ASN A 205 7.90 23.65 23.37
N PRO A 206 7.26 24.65 24.03
CA PRO A 206 7.78 25.46 25.14
C PRO A 206 7.66 24.82 26.53
N THR A 207 6.76 23.84 26.70
CA THR A 207 6.51 23.25 28.02
C THR A 207 7.47 22.09 28.27
N ALA A 208 8.50 22.33 29.08
CA ALA A 208 9.53 21.36 29.43
C ALA A 208 9.25 20.67 30.78
N THR A 209 8.07 20.05 30.92
CA THR A 209 7.66 19.35 32.14
C THR A 209 7.35 17.88 31.88
N CYS A 210 7.62 17.04 32.89
CA CYS A 210 7.28 15.62 32.95
C CYS A 210 6.51 15.34 34.24
N ASN A 211 5.24 14.93 34.14
CA ASN A 211 4.31 14.81 35.27
C ASN A 211 4.25 16.10 36.11
N ALA A 212 4.18 17.26 35.44
CA ALA A 212 4.24 18.59 36.03
C ALA A 212 5.54 18.95 36.79
N VAL A 213 6.57 18.10 36.73
CA VAL A 213 7.92 18.40 37.23
C VAL A 213 8.78 18.94 36.09
N MET A 214 9.49 20.05 36.29
CA MET A 214 10.44 20.55 35.29
C MET A 214 11.51 19.50 35.00
N VAL A 215 11.78 19.25 33.72
CA VAL A 215 12.96 18.46 33.33
C VAL A 215 14.23 19.24 33.65
N ASP A 216 15.36 18.54 33.83
CA ASP A 216 16.59 19.19 34.25
C ASP A 216 17.20 20.10 33.16
N ASN A 217 18.18 20.91 33.55
CA ASN A 217 18.86 21.87 32.67
C ASN A 217 20.20 21.35 32.12
N VAL A 218 20.45 20.04 32.20
CA VAL A 218 21.70 19.41 31.74
C VAL A 218 21.48 18.39 30.62
N GLY A 219 20.26 18.33 30.08
CA GLY A 219 19.93 17.49 28.93
C GLY A 219 19.37 16.10 29.30
N GLY A 220 18.92 15.91 30.54
CA GLY A 220 18.21 14.73 31.01
C GLY A 220 16.71 14.99 31.23
N PHE A 221 15.98 13.92 31.58
CA PHE A 221 14.54 13.99 31.88
C PHE A 221 14.23 14.42 33.32
N GLY A 222 15.24 14.63 34.17
CA GLY A 222 15.07 14.86 35.60
C GLY A 222 14.37 13.69 36.31
N LEU A 223 13.57 14.00 37.34
CA LEU A 223 12.89 12.98 38.15
C LEU A 223 11.58 12.47 37.55
N CYS A 224 10.95 13.21 36.62
CA CYS A 224 9.63 12.89 36.02
C CYS A 224 8.65 12.21 36.99
N GLY A 225 8.23 12.90 38.05
CA GLY A 225 7.32 12.33 39.05
C GLY A 225 7.87 11.14 39.85
N GLY A 226 9.19 10.91 39.85
CA GLY A 226 9.90 9.84 40.56
C GLY A 226 10.25 8.63 39.69
N SER A 227 9.94 8.62 38.39
CA SER A 227 10.22 7.49 37.50
C SER A 227 10.59 7.98 36.10
N PRO A 228 11.83 8.43 35.90
CA PRO A 228 12.28 8.91 34.60
C PRO A 228 12.42 7.77 33.59
N PRO A 229 12.12 8.03 32.30
CA PRO A 229 12.45 7.11 31.22
C PRO A 229 13.97 6.97 31.07
N THR A 230 14.43 5.85 30.53
CA THR A 230 15.81 5.72 30.05
C THR A 230 15.94 6.37 28.68
N ILE A 231 16.88 7.28 28.52
CA ILE A 231 17.16 7.98 27.26
C ILE A 231 18.53 7.59 26.75
N ASN A 232 18.58 7.04 25.54
CA ASN A 232 19.81 6.89 24.74
C ASN A 232 19.89 8.04 23.74
N GLY A 233 20.13 9.25 24.24
CA GLY A 233 20.07 10.52 23.50
C GLY A 233 20.12 11.71 24.44
N ILE A 234 19.80 12.92 23.94
CA ILE A 234 19.71 14.15 24.74
C ILE A 234 18.29 14.70 24.80
N VAL A 235 17.96 15.42 25.87
CA VAL A 235 16.70 16.16 26.02
C VAL A 235 16.95 17.63 25.73
N VAL A 236 16.31 18.16 24.69
CA VAL A 236 16.34 19.57 24.30
C VAL A 236 15.10 20.28 24.83
N THR A 237 15.30 21.45 25.43
CA THR A 237 14.30 22.30 26.08
C THR A 237 14.65 23.76 25.84
N PRO A 238 13.79 24.73 26.21
CA PRO A 238 14.16 26.14 26.15
C PRO A 238 15.40 26.51 26.96
N THR A 239 15.75 25.70 27.98
CA THR A 239 16.88 25.96 28.89
C THR A 239 18.12 25.11 28.59
N PHE A 240 18.00 24.09 27.75
CA PHE A 240 19.13 23.24 27.33
C PHE A 240 18.98 22.73 25.89
N PRO A 241 20.01 22.82 25.03
CA PRO A 241 21.22 23.60 25.23
C PRO A 241 20.91 25.11 25.26
N ASP A 242 19.88 25.53 24.52
CA ASP A 242 19.37 26.90 24.48
C ASP A 242 17.99 26.95 23.80
N THR A 243 17.31 28.09 23.94
CA THR A 243 15.98 28.34 23.35
C THR A 243 16.01 28.38 21.81
N THR A 244 17.13 28.80 21.21
CA THR A 244 17.25 28.94 19.75
C THR A 244 17.19 27.58 19.06
N THR A 245 17.96 26.63 19.59
CA THR A 245 18.00 25.23 19.15
C THR A 245 16.64 24.58 19.33
N ALA A 246 16.02 24.72 20.51
CA ALA A 246 14.70 24.17 20.77
C ALA A 246 13.63 24.73 19.81
N ASN A 247 13.69 26.02 19.48
CA ASN A 247 12.77 26.64 18.51
C ASN A 247 13.03 26.17 17.08
N ALA A 248 14.30 26.03 16.67
CA ALA A 248 14.66 25.56 15.34
C ALA A 248 14.18 24.12 15.09
N VAL A 249 14.36 23.23 16.07
CA VAL A 249 13.84 21.85 15.98
C VAL A 249 12.32 21.82 15.83
N GLN A 250 11.59 22.65 16.59
CA GLN A 250 10.13 22.74 16.48
C GLN A 250 9.67 23.34 15.14
N ALA A 251 10.44 24.28 14.58
CA ALA A 251 10.16 24.85 13.27
C ALA A 251 10.32 23.83 12.14
N ASP A 252 11.38 23.00 12.19
CA ASP A 252 11.59 21.95 11.19
C ASP A 252 10.54 20.83 11.30
N LEU A 253 10.11 20.47 12.52
CA LEU A 253 8.98 19.55 12.74
C LEU A 253 7.70 20.10 12.09
N ARG A 254 7.39 21.39 12.34
CA ARG A 254 6.23 22.06 11.74
C ARG A 254 6.30 22.03 10.22
N ALA A 255 7.48 22.31 9.65
CA ALA A 255 7.70 22.29 8.21
C ALA A 255 7.48 20.88 7.62
N ALA A 256 7.99 19.84 8.27
CA ALA A 256 7.77 18.45 7.88
C ALA A 256 6.26 18.11 7.87
N PHE A 257 5.53 18.49 8.92
CA PHE A 257 4.08 18.25 9.00
C PHE A 257 3.34 18.94 7.86
N LEU A 258 3.61 20.22 7.62
CA LEU A 258 2.97 20.97 6.54
C LEU A 258 3.31 20.41 5.15
N SER A 259 4.53 19.88 4.96
CA SER A 259 4.97 19.31 3.68
C SER A 259 4.18 18.06 3.25
N ILE A 260 3.52 17.40 4.20
CA ILE A 260 2.69 16.22 3.93
C ILE A 260 1.23 16.42 4.34
N THR A 261 0.80 17.65 4.56
CA THR A 261 -0.60 17.96 4.85
C THR A 261 -1.37 18.18 3.54
N PRO A 262 -2.56 17.60 3.35
CA PRO A 262 -3.31 17.73 2.11
C PRO A 262 -3.93 19.12 1.94
N PRO A 263 -4.12 19.61 0.69
CA PRO A 263 -4.69 20.94 0.37
C PRO A 263 -6.06 21.25 0.99
N ALA A 264 -6.83 20.21 1.36
CA ALA A 264 -8.17 20.32 1.93
C ALA A 264 -8.28 19.77 3.36
N GLY A 265 -7.18 19.40 4.03
CA GLY A 265 -7.18 18.92 5.42
C GLY A 265 -7.21 20.08 6.44
N PRO A 266 -7.32 19.82 7.75
CA PRO A 266 -6.98 20.79 8.78
C PRO A 266 -5.55 20.56 9.33
N PRO A 267 -4.66 21.57 9.28
CA PRO A 267 -4.80 22.83 8.54
C PRO A 267 -4.76 22.59 7.02
N ALA A 268 -5.46 23.40 6.24
CA ALA A 268 -5.44 23.26 4.78
C ALA A 268 -4.11 23.80 4.28
N ALA A 269 -3.18 22.92 3.96
CA ALA A 269 -1.86 23.29 3.44
C ALA A 269 -1.67 22.65 2.06
N GLY A 270 -1.18 23.43 1.09
CA GLY A 270 -1.19 23.08 -0.33
C GLY A 270 -0.28 21.93 -0.78
N SER A 271 0.10 20.99 0.10
CA SER A 271 1.33 20.23 -0.09
C SER A 271 1.20 18.88 -0.80
N LEU A 272 0.03 18.22 -0.84
CA LEU A 272 -0.09 16.98 -1.60
C LEU A 272 -1.46 16.86 -2.30
N GLY A 273 -1.55 17.33 -3.55
CA GLY A 273 -2.66 16.98 -4.44
C GLY A 273 -2.51 15.55 -4.96
N GLY A 274 -3.62 14.83 -5.16
CA GLY A 274 -3.62 13.50 -5.80
C GLY A 274 -3.48 12.29 -4.88
N ALA A 275 -3.71 12.43 -3.57
CA ALA A 275 -3.73 11.30 -2.65
C ALA A 275 -4.90 10.33 -2.93
N THR A 276 -4.63 9.03 -2.76
CA THR A 276 -5.62 7.97 -2.92
C THR A 276 -6.52 7.91 -1.68
N ASN A 277 -7.84 7.96 -1.87
CA ASN A 277 -8.78 7.83 -0.77
C ASN A 277 -8.77 6.41 -0.20
N ILE A 278 -8.68 6.30 1.13
CA ILE A 278 -8.98 5.07 1.86
C ILE A 278 -10.51 5.01 2.06
N PRO A 279 -11.18 3.86 1.86
CA PRO A 279 -12.63 3.72 2.00
C PRO A 279 -13.18 4.22 3.34
N ALA A 280 -14.43 4.72 3.36
CA ALA A 280 -15.05 5.26 4.58
C ALA A 280 -15.30 4.17 5.64
N GLY A 281 -15.05 4.48 6.93
CA GLY A 281 -15.18 3.56 8.09
C GLY A 281 -13.85 3.09 8.72
N THR A 282 -12.77 3.79 8.42
CA THR A 282 -11.34 3.40 8.40
C THR A 282 -10.72 2.75 9.64
N THR A 283 -11.01 1.47 9.79
CA THR A 283 -10.06 0.49 10.31
C THR A 283 -9.17 -0.02 9.17
N LEU A 284 -7.89 -0.27 9.44
CA LEU A 284 -6.92 -0.88 8.53
C LEU A 284 -6.31 -2.12 9.17
N GLY A 285 -5.89 -3.06 8.33
CA GLY A 285 -5.22 -4.27 8.80
C GLY A 285 -6.21 -5.34 9.25
N GLU A 286 -5.75 -6.58 9.17
CA GLU A 286 -6.56 -7.79 9.36
C GLU A 286 -5.90 -8.73 10.37
N PRO A 287 -6.59 -9.75 10.90
CA PRO A 287 -5.97 -10.76 11.75
C PRO A 287 -4.76 -11.41 11.08
N THR A 288 -3.77 -11.80 11.89
CA THR A 288 -2.55 -12.43 11.39
C THR A 288 -2.85 -13.66 10.52
N GLY A 289 -2.24 -13.70 9.34
CA GLY A 289 -2.42 -14.77 8.37
C GLY A 289 -3.62 -14.60 7.44
N ALA A 290 -4.39 -13.51 7.58
CA ALA A 290 -5.41 -13.15 6.60
C ALA A 290 -4.80 -12.90 5.21
N ALA A 291 -5.60 -13.11 4.17
CA ALA A 291 -5.21 -12.78 2.81
C ALA A 291 -4.94 -11.27 2.68
N MET A 292 -3.95 -10.91 1.88
CA MET A 292 -3.57 -9.52 1.65
C MET A 292 -4.49 -8.89 0.59
N VAL A 293 -5.06 -7.73 0.91
CA VAL A 293 -6.07 -6.96 0.18
C VAL A 293 -5.61 -5.51 0.06
N GLN A 294 -5.59 -4.99 -1.17
CA GLN A 294 -5.07 -3.65 -1.46
C GLN A 294 -5.94 -2.58 -0.84
N GLY A 295 -5.31 -1.58 -0.26
CA GLY A 295 -6.04 -0.44 0.30
C GLY A 295 -6.76 -0.75 1.60
N ASP A 296 -6.49 -1.91 2.20
CA ASP A 296 -7.08 -2.37 3.45
C ASP A 296 -6.01 -2.89 4.44
N ASN A 297 -5.41 -4.05 4.17
CA ASN A 297 -4.30 -4.61 4.98
C ASN A 297 -2.99 -4.72 4.19
N LEU A 298 -2.97 -4.34 2.91
CA LEU A 298 -1.77 -4.22 2.08
C LEU A 298 -1.75 -2.88 1.34
N PHE A 299 -0.62 -2.18 1.45
CA PHE A 299 -0.38 -0.91 0.77
C PHE A 299 0.96 -0.95 0.04
N ALA A 300 0.97 -0.39 -1.17
CA ALA A 300 2.16 -0.12 -1.97
C ALA A 300 2.65 1.33 -1.70
N PRO A 301 3.81 1.75 -2.21
CA PRO A 301 4.30 3.11 -1.98
C PRO A 301 3.34 4.14 -2.57
N GLY A 302 3.11 5.25 -1.86
CA GLY A 302 2.12 6.24 -2.28
C GLY A 302 1.64 7.16 -1.15
N VAL A 303 0.73 8.06 -1.53
CA VAL A 303 0.03 8.96 -0.60
C VAL A 303 -1.42 8.52 -0.47
N TYR A 304 -1.87 8.30 0.75
CA TYR A 304 -3.19 7.81 1.10
C TYR A 304 -3.85 8.79 2.05
N GLN A 305 -5.14 9.07 1.84
CA GLN A 305 -5.88 10.02 2.66
C GLN A 305 -7.20 9.45 3.17
N SER A 306 -7.55 9.84 4.40
CA SER A 306 -8.85 9.64 5.03
C SER A 306 -9.38 10.99 5.51
N THR A 307 -10.63 11.29 5.17
CA THR A 307 -11.34 12.47 5.68
C THR A 307 -11.92 12.26 7.09
N THR A 308 -11.65 11.10 7.70
CA THR A 308 -11.96 10.77 9.09
C THR A 308 -10.69 10.26 9.78
N SER A 309 -10.83 9.45 10.83
CA SER A 309 -9.70 8.80 11.50
C SER A 309 -8.99 7.77 10.61
N ILE A 310 -7.88 7.20 11.07
CA ILE A 310 -7.32 5.93 10.57
C ILE A 310 -6.97 5.08 11.80
N LEU A 311 -7.50 3.87 11.91
CA LEU A 311 -7.22 2.97 13.03
C LEU A 311 -6.64 1.64 12.53
N VAL A 312 -5.41 1.31 12.87
CA VAL A 312 -4.83 0.00 12.55
C VAL A 312 -5.33 -1.02 13.57
N THR A 313 -6.14 -2.00 13.14
CA THR A 313 -6.79 -2.99 14.02
C THR A 313 -6.11 -4.34 14.05
N GLY A 314 -5.27 -4.64 13.05
CA GLY A 314 -4.57 -5.92 12.92
C GLY A 314 -3.19 -5.76 12.31
N ASP A 315 -2.78 -6.74 11.52
CA ASP A 315 -1.58 -6.68 10.69
C ASP A 315 -1.84 -5.80 9.46
N LEU A 316 -1.09 -4.71 9.35
CA LEU A 316 -1.06 -3.83 8.19
C LEU A 316 0.29 -3.98 7.48
N THR A 317 0.29 -4.41 6.23
CA THR A 317 1.52 -4.64 5.47
C THR A 317 1.83 -3.51 4.51
N LEU A 318 3.05 -2.99 4.57
CA LEU A 318 3.60 -2.01 3.65
C LEU A 318 4.67 -2.67 2.78
N ASP A 319 4.39 -2.77 1.48
CA ASP A 319 5.23 -3.44 0.51
C ASP A 319 5.98 -2.43 -0.36
N ALA A 320 7.30 -2.37 -0.23
CA ALA A 320 8.13 -1.47 -1.03
C ALA A 320 8.43 -1.98 -2.45
N GLN A 321 7.96 -3.18 -2.80
CA GLN A 321 8.08 -3.78 -4.14
C GLN A 321 9.55 -3.86 -4.64
N GLY A 322 10.49 -4.04 -3.70
CA GLY A 322 11.91 -4.13 -3.98
C GLY A 322 12.65 -2.78 -4.01
N ASN A 323 11.95 -1.65 -3.83
CA ASN A 323 12.55 -0.32 -3.80
C ASN A 323 12.85 0.13 -2.35
N PRO A 324 14.10 0.11 -1.88
CA PRO A 324 14.44 0.50 -0.51
C PRO A 324 14.27 2.00 -0.21
N ASP A 325 14.01 2.82 -1.23
CA ASP A 325 13.75 4.26 -1.12
C ASP A 325 12.25 4.58 -1.26
N ALA A 326 11.40 3.55 -1.36
CA ALA A 326 9.96 3.68 -1.38
C ALA A 326 9.44 4.41 -0.13
N SER A 327 8.47 5.30 -0.34
CA SER A 327 7.85 6.10 0.72
C SER A 327 6.34 5.90 0.77
N PHE A 328 5.80 5.91 1.99
CA PHE A 328 4.38 5.75 2.29
C PHE A 328 3.95 6.94 3.13
N ILE A 329 2.90 7.64 2.70
CA ILE A 329 2.34 8.78 3.43
C ILE A 329 0.86 8.50 3.66
N PHE A 330 0.45 8.45 4.92
CA PHE A 330 -0.93 8.34 5.35
C PHE A 330 -1.37 9.64 5.99
N GLN A 331 -2.47 10.20 5.51
CA GLN A 331 -3.01 11.48 5.95
C GLN A 331 -4.40 11.26 6.55
N SER A 332 -4.60 11.67 7.79
CA SER A 332 -5.91 11.67 8.44
C SER A 332 -6.31 13.10 8.77
N SER A 333 -7.55 13.48 8.45
CA SER A 333 -8.12 14.76 8.92
C SER A 333 -8.39 14.79 10.43
N SER A 334 -8.35 13.63 11.09
CA SER A 334 -8.69 13.42 12.49
C SER A 334 -7.58 12.60 13.16
N THR A 335 -7.95 11.55 13.90
CA THR A 335 -7.04 10.74 14.69
C THR A 335 -6.37 9.63 13.86
N VAL A 336 -5.16 9.25 14.27
CA VAL A 336 -4.50 8.03 13.82
C VAL A 336 -4.30 7.12 15.03
N GLY A 337 -4.47 5.82 14.90
CA GLY A 337 -4.17 4.95 16.02
C GLY A 337 -3.92 3.50 15.67
N ALA A 338 -3.58 2.74 16.69
CA ALA A 338 -3.44 1.29 16.66
C ALA A 338 -4.29 0.67 17.78
N ALA A 339 -5.02 -0.40 17.46
CA ALA A 339 -5.68 -1.23 18.46
C ALA A 339 -4.66 -2.06 19.26
N THR A 340 -5.13 -2.71 20.31
CA THR A 340 -4.32 -3.63 21.11
C THR A 340 -3.69 -4.71 20.25
N GLY A 341 -2.36 -4.86 20.33
CA GLY A 341 -1.62 -5.89 19.61
C GLY A 341 -1.54 -5.70 18.08
N ALA A 342 -2.05 -4.59 17.53
CA ALA A 342 -1.95 -4.30 16.10
C ALA A 342 -0.48 -4.10 15.68
N ARG A 343 -0.15 -4.47 14.44
CA ARG A 343 1.24 -4.45 13.94
C ARG A 343 1.31 -3.88 12.55
N ILE A 344 2.34 -3.05 12.30
CA ILE A 344 2.71 -2.65 10.94
C ILE A 344 3.89 -3.52 10.50
N LEU A 345 3.73 -4.20 9.36
CA LEU A 345 4.71 -5.10 8.79
C LEU A 345 5.36 -4.44 7.56
N LEU A 346 6.69 -4.40 7.53
CA LEU A 346 7.46 -3.83 6.42
C LEU A 346 8.08 -4.96 5.61
N ILE A 347 7.80 -5.03 4.31
CA ILE A 347 8.32 -6.09 3.43
C ILE A 347 9.00 -5.53 2.19
N ASN A 348 9.77 -6.39 1.51
CA ASN A 348 10.43 -6.13 0.23
C ASN A 348 11.22 -4.81 0.17
N GLY A 349 11.91 -4.46 1.25
CA GLY A 349 12.76 -3.27 1.33
C GLY A 349 12.12 -2.06 1.99
N ALA A 350 10.86 -2.15 2.44
CA ALA A 350 10.21 -1.05 3.16
C ALA A 350 10.96 -0.75 4.47
N LYS A 351 11.11 0.54 4.79
CA LYS A 351 11.81 1.05 5.97
C LYS A 351 10.88 1.97 6.75
N ALA A 352 10.90 1.88 8.08
CA ALA A 352 10.11 2.73 8.95
C ALA A 352 10.52 4.20 8.81
N SER A 353 11.79 4.46 8.49
CA SER A 353 12.29 5.79 8.14
C SER A 353 11.53 6.47 6.98
N ASN A 354 10.90 5.70 6.08
CA ASN A 354 10.17 6.19 4.91
C ASN A 354 8.63 6.07 5.05
N VAL A 355 8.12 5.73 6.23
CA VAL A 355 6.68 5.65 6.50
C VAL A 355 6.26 6.86 7.31
N TRP A 356 5.23 7.56 6.86
CA TRP A 356 4.79 8.84 7.43
C TRP A 356 3.30 8.83 7.71
N TRP A 357 2.93 9.29 8.89
CA TRP A 357 1.56 9.43 9.35
C TRP A 357 1.32 10.88 9.74
N GLN A 358 0.62 11.63 8.88
CA GLN A 358 0.13 12.97 9.19
C GLN A 358 -1.22 12.84 9.90
N VAL A 359 -1.33 13.43 11.09
CA VAL A 359 -2.51 13.31 11.94
C VAL A 359 -3.11 14.68 12.19
N GLY A 360 -4.33 14.90 11.70
CA GLY A 360 -5.04 16.17 11.81
C GLY A 360 -5.36 16.56 13.26
N THR A 361 -5.46 15.59 14.16
CA THR A 361 -5.60 15.81 15.60
C THR A 361 -4.54 15.04 16.39
N SER A 362 -4.94 13.97 17.10
CA SER A 362 -4.10 13.24 18.05
C SER A 362 -3.91 11.79 17.63
N ALA A 363 -2.81 11.18 18.05
CA ALA A 363 -2.53 9.77 17.80
C ALA A 363 -2.58 8.91 19.06
N THR A 364 -3.08 7.67 18.95
CA THR A 364 -3.14 6.72 20.07
C THR A 364 -2.63 5.34 19.65
N LEU A 365 -1.56 4.86 20.30
CA LEU A 365 -1.02 3.51 20.10
C LEU A 365 -1.49 2.60 21.23
N GLY A 366 -2.35 1.64 20.90
CA GLY A 366 -2.95 0.71 21.86
C GLY A 366 -1.95 -0.25 22.51
N THR A 367 -2.40 -0.92 23.56
CA THR A 367 -1.60 -1.82 24.40
C THR A 367 -0.83 -2.85 23.55
N ASN A 368 0.46 -3.01 23.79
CA ASN A 368 1.33 -3.97 23.10
C ASN A 368 1.27 -3.89 21.55
N SER A 369 0.87 -2.76 20.98
CA SER A 369 0.95 -2.55 19.53
C SER A 369 2.41 -2.37 19.09
N THR A 370 2.72 -2.75 17.85
CA THR A 370 4.03 -2.57 17.23
C THR A 370 3.91 -1.64 16.04
N TRP A 371 4.34 -0.40 16.24
CA TRP A 371 4.24 0.67 15.25
C TRP A 371 5.53 0.80 14.44
N GLN A 372 5.40 0.89 13.12
CA GLN A 372 6.50 1.17 12.19
C GLN A 372 6.16 2.44 11.41
N GLY A 373 6.94 3.50 11.61
CA GLY A 373 6.81 4.77 10.90
C GLY A 373 6.80 6.00 11.81
N ASN A 374 6.89 7.16 11.17
CA ASN A 374 6.96 8.46 11.83
C ASN A 374 5.55 9.06 11.95
N ILE A 375 5.15 9.45 13.15
CA ILE A 375 3.88 10.15 13.42
C ILE A 375 4.17 11.64 13.58
N LEU A 376 3.53 12.46 12.75
CA LEU A 376 3.48 13.91 12.86
C LEU A 376 2.07 14.30 13.29
N ALA A 377 1.86 14.48 14.60
CA ALA A 377 0.54 14.77 15.16
C ALA A 377 0.34 16.25 15.39
N SER A 378 -0.79 16.78 14.89
CA SER A 378 -1.22 18.15 15.10
C SER A 378 -1.28 18.51 16.59
N ALA A 379 -1.88 17.64 17.40
CA ALA A 379 -2.06 17.78 18.84
C ALA A 379 -1.30 16.69 19.60
N ASP A 380 -2.00 15.80 20.29
CA ASP A 380 -1.41 14.90 21.29
C ASP A 380 -0.95 13.56 20.71
N ILE A 381 -0.04 12.88 21.41
CA ILE A 381 0.28 11.46 21.18
C ILE A 381 0.20 10.70 22.49
N THR A 382 -0.55 9.60 22.48
CA THR A 382 -0.66 8.67 23.61
C THR A 382 -0.14 7.29 23.22
N MET A 383 0.84 6.79 23.95
CA MET A 383 1.24 5.40 23.92
C MET A 383 0.69 4.69 25.16
N VAL A 384 -0.19 3.71 24.93
CA VAL A 384 -0.73 2.87 26.00
C VAL A 384 0.31 1.81 26.38
N THR A 385 0.14 1.22 27.57
CA THR A 385 1.07 0.27 28.20
C THR A 385 1.70 -0.71 27.20
N GLY A 386 3.03 -0.73 27.15
CA GLY A 386 3.79 -1.72 26.39
C GLY A 386 3.77 -1.57 24.87
N ALA A 387 3.11 -0.53 24.31
CA ALA A 387 3.25 -0.20 22.90
C ALA A 387 4.73 0.07 22.55
N SER A 388 5.15 -0.36 21.37
CA SER A 388 6.50 -0.18 20.84
C SER A 388 6.45 0.54 19.50
N SER A 389 7.40 1.45 19.27
CA SER A 389 7.51 2.22 18.03
C SER A 389 8.94 2.18 17.49
N CYS A 390 9.08 1.78 16.22
CA CYS A 390 10.21 2.18 15.41
C CYS A 390 9.80 3.36 14.53
N GLY A 391 10.31 4.54 14.85
CA GLY A 391 9.92 5.76 14.20
C GLY A 391 10.21 6.98 15.07
N ARG A 392 9.50 8.06 14.74
CA ARG A 392 9.53 9.32 15.48
C ARG A 392 8.11 9.67 15.83
N LEU A 393 7.87 10.08 17.06
CA LEU A 393 6.54 10.40 17.57
C LEU A 393 6.52 11.87 17.98
N LEU A 394 6.07 12.72 17.05
CA LEU A 394 6.24 14.17 17.10
C LEU A 394 4.87 14.83 17.34
N ALA A 395 4.58 15.14 18.61
CA ALA A 395 3.35 15.77 19.06
C ALA A 395 3.45 17.30 19.03
N GLY A 396 2.31 17.97 18.85
CA GLY A 396 2.23 19.43 18.82
C GLY A 396 2.71 20.05 17.50
N ALA A 397 2.64 19.28 16.42
CA ALA A 397 3.04 19.70 15.10
C ALA A 397 2.14 20.79 14.53
N PHE A 398 0.93 21.02 15.08
CA PHE A 398 0.10 22.17 14.69
C PHE A 398 -0.42 23.00 15.88
N THR A 399 -0.99 22.36 16.89
CA THR A 399 -1.48 22.98 18.12
C THR A 399 -0.56 22.63 19.31
N ALA A 400 -0.94 23.04 20.52
CA ALA A 400 -0.34 22.47 21.71
C ALA A 400 -0.59 20.94 21.72
N GLY A 401 0.43 20.17 22.04
CA GLY A 401 0.40 18.71 22.01
C GLY A 401 1.16 18.11 23.18
N ALA A 402 0.43 17.40 24.02
CA ALA A 402 0.97 16.61 25.11
C ALA A 402 1.41 15.23 24.61
N PHE A 403 2.32 14.62 25.34
CA PHE A 403 2.76 13.26 25.05
C PHE A 403 2.64 12.38 26.27
N VAL A 404 1.95 11.25 26.14
CA VAL A 404 1.77 10.28 27.22
C VAL A 404 2.47 8.98 26.84
N PHE A 405 3.29 8.45 27.74
CA PHE A 405 3.85 7.12 27.64
C PHE A 405 3.67 6.31 28.92
N ASP A 406 3.65 5.01 28.73
CA ASP A 406 3.43 3.98 29.71
C ASP A 406 4.25 2.74 29.34
N SER A 407 5.38 2.53 29.99
CA SER A 407 6.18 1.31 29.84
C SER A 407 6.53 0.99 28.37
N ASN A 408 6.85 2.03 27.58
CA ASN A 408 6.97 1.92 26.13
C ASN A 408 8.42 1.80 25.66
N THR A 409 8.59 1.44 24.39
CA THR A 409 9.85 1.62 23.67
C THR A 409 9.62 2.52 22.46
N VAL A 410 10.41 3.59 22.32
CA VAL A 410 10.42 4.45 21.13
C VAL A 410 11.83 4.48 20.58
N SER A 411 12.01 4.12 19.32
CA SER A 411 13.34 4.06 18.70
C SER A 411 13.37 4.77 17.37
N VAL A 412 14.29 5.73 17.22
CA VAL A 412 14.57 6.34 15.91
C VAL A 412 15.08 5.24 14.96
N PRO A 413 14.56 5.15 13.73
CA PRO A 413 15.03 4.18 12.74
C PRO A 413 16.55 4.23 12.55
N GLY A 414 17.21 3.07 12.65
CA GLY A 414 18.66 2.95 12.51
C GLY A 414 19.50 3.37 13.73
N HIS A 415 18.88 3.73 14.86
CA HIS A 415 19.62 4.05 16.08
C HIS A 415 20.37 2.82 16.62
N ALA A 416 21.58 3.00 17.16
CA ALA A 416 22.45 1.89 17.59
C ALA A 416 21.81 1.00 18.68
N SER A 417 21.02 1.60 19.57
CA SER A 417 20.27 0.90 20.63
C SER A 417 18.87 0.44 20.21
N ALA A 418 18.47 0.68 18.95
CA ALA A 418 17.18 0.24 18.45
C ALA A 418 17.20 -1.27 18.13
N PRO A 419 16.03 -1.95 18.14
CA PRO A 419 15.93 -3.30 17.62
C PRO A 419 16.46 -3.40 16.18
N ALA A 420 17.10 -4.51 15.81
CA ALA A 420 17.71 -4.67 14.47
C ALA A 420 16.71 -4.56 13.29
N THR A 421 15.43 -4.76 13.58
CA THR A 421 14.29 -4.61 12.66
C THR A 421 13.84 -3.15 12.48
N CYS A 422 14.39 -2.22 13.27
CA CYS A 422 14.05 -0.80 13.23
C CYS A 422 14.98 -0.04 12.26
N ARG A 423 14.55 0.13 11.01
CA ARG A 423 15.36 0.67 9.90
C ARG A 423 14.68 1.79 9.14
#